data_AF-A0A4R3MNF3-F1
#
_entry.id   AF-A0A4R3MNF3-F1
#
_cell.length_a   1.000
_cell.length_b   1.000
_cell.length_c   1.000
_cell.angle_alpha   90.00
_cell.angle_beta   90.00
_cell.angle_gamma   90.00
#
_symmetry.space_group_name_H-M   'P 1'
#
loop_
_entity.id
_entity.type
_entity.pdbx_description
1 polymer ?
#
loop_
_entity_poly.entity_id
_entity_poly.type
_entity_poly.pdbx_seq_one_letter_code
_entity_poly.pdbx_strand_id
1 'polypeptide(L)'
;MKKKLSIILICLVIGISVLGCSNSEKSEEERREAIRAQIEAEIAEQQEEEKIEDRQEDQNNQNNQNNQNNQNNQVPTNQQNDLYLSSLNNGDRVWGGLTIKDIEYDKRNGVPPSLVGFVLEGEVEVTGELFFDEYFGGITLSINENSIFTNPLIIEFPDNYIHEYRPTYLSFNNEETLTKALSTSDVNDIKQNYKRLNVKIKIKNIGALMMYESEGSHWCSFVELIDYSANNAGPSNNQPSNSVSSGKLLTMYEYNKNYQYDINGFGAIDTFSVHRNTESYEMYLVVNNYRMDFPFIEPELVYDNYKIIEFSERNHYVFVVSSVVPPFGETQISFYYYATNYGLEPLGYIETDKALQDLKIENINFSQVRINNVNYDFNSLLP
;
A
#
# COMPACT_ATOMS: atom_id res chain seq x y z
N MET A 1 -30.07 7.46 -12.26
CA MET A 1 -30.67 8.62 -12.98
C MET A 1 -29.92 9.94 -12.81
N LYS A 2 -28.92 10.04 -11.91
CA LYS A 2 -28.13 11.25 -11.65
C LYS A 2 -27.21 11.71 -12.82
N LYS A 3 -26.88 10.83 -13.78
CA LYS A 3 -25.99 11.15 -14.92
C LYS A 3 -26.64 12.00 -16.03
N LYS A 4 -27.97 12.15 -16.06
CA LYS A 4 -28.65 12.96 -17.11
C LYS A 4 -28.88 14.43 -16.73
N LEU A 5 -28.77 14.79 -15.44
CA LEU A 5 -28.96 16.17 -14.98
C LEU A 5 -27.73 17.05 -15.24
N SER A 6 -26.51 16.48 -15.12
CA SER A 6 -25.27 17.25 -15.23
C SER A 6 -24.98 17.78 -16.64
N ILE A 7 -25.53 17.15 -17.69
CA ILE A 7 -25.32 17.57 -19.09
C ILE A 7 -26.22 18.78 -19.44
N ILE A 8 -27.39 18.92 -18.81
CA ILE A 8 -28.31 20.03 -19.06
C ILE A 8 -27.79 21.33 -18.44
N LEU A 9 -27.09 21.24 -17.29
CA LEU A 9 -26.53 22.40 -16.60
C LEU A 9 -25.38 23.06 -17.39
N ILE A 10 -24.55 22.26 -18.07
CA ILE A 10 -23.40 22.75 -18.86
C ILE A 10 -23.87 23.45 -20.15
N CYS A 11 -24.97 23.01 -20.76
CA CYS A 11 -25.53 23.68 -21.94
C CYS A 11 -26.14 25.05 -21.64
N LEU A 12 -26.57 25.30 -20.40
CA LEU A 12 -27.22 26.56 -20.00
C LEU A 12 -26.22 27.69 -19.73
N VAL A 13 -25.00 27.37 -19.32
CA VAL A 13 -23.94 28.36 -19.04
C VAL A 13 -23.27 28.90 -20.33
N ILE A 14 -23.22 28.09 -21.40
CA ILE A 14 -22.60 28.49 -22.67
C ILE A 14 -23.51 29.40 -23.51
N GLY A 15 -24.82 29.45 -23.21
CA GLY A 15 -25.79 30.30 -23.94
C GLY A 15 -25.76 31.79 -23.59
N ILE A 16 -25.07 32.20 -22.51
CA ILE A 16 -25.13 33.60 -22.01
C ILE A 16 -23.91 34.43 -22.46
N SER A 17 -22.90 33.83 -23.08
CA SER A 17 -21.65 34.52 -23.44
C SER A 17 -21.67 35.22 -24.80
N VAL A 18 -22.77 35.15 -25.57
CA VAL A 18 -22.86 35.75 -26.91
C VAL A 18 -24.14 36.54 -27.04
N LEU A 19 -24.22 37.73 -26.45
CA LEU A 19 -25.02 38.86 -26.93
C LEU A 19 -24.52 40.14 -26.24
N GLY A 20 -24.00 41.06 -27.05
CA GLY A 20 -23.30 42.27 -26.63
C GLY A 20 -24.20 43.39 -26.12
N CYS A 21 -23.51 44.36 -25.52
CA CYS A 21 -23.94 45.66 -25.00
C CYS A 21 -25.16 46.30 -25.68
N SER A 22 -26.22 46.60 -24.91
CA SER A 22 -26.81 47.94 -24.84
C SER A 22 -27.92 48.03 -23.78
N ASN A 23 -27.83 49.09 -22.95
CA ASN A 23 -28.84 49.69 -22.06
C ASN A 23 -30.10 48.88 -21.68
N SER A 24 -30.21 48.43 -20.42
CA SER A 24 -31.45 48.57 -19.62
C SER A 24 -31.23 48.24 -18.14
N GLU A 25 -31.13 49.28 -17.29
CA GLU A 25 -31.13 49.12 -15.81
C GLU A 25 -32.45 48.55 -15.28
N LYS A 26 -33.51 48.48 -16.09
CA LYS A 26 -34.78 47.81 -15.74
C LYS A 26 -34.78 46.29 -15.91
N SER A 27 -33.84 45.71 -16.64
CA SER A 27 -33.78 44.26 -16.90
C SER A 27 -33.02 43.47 -15.83
N GLU A 28 -32.15 44.13 -15.06
CA GLU A 28 -31.31 43.44 -14.09
C GLU A 28 -32.07 43.11 -12.80
N GLU A 29 -33.01 43.96 -12.39
CA GLU A 29 -33.81 43.75 -11.18
C GLU A 29 -34.82 42.61 -11.37
N GLU A 30 -35.51 42.54 -12.51
CA GLU A 30 -36.38 41.40 -12.86
C GLU A 30 -35.59 40.08 -12.98
N ARG A 31 -34.34 40.14 -13.46
CA ARG A 31 -33.45 38.96 -13.49
C ARG A 31 -33.03 38.51 -12.10
N ARG A 32 -32.76 39.44 -11.18
CA ARG A 32 -32.40 39.12 -9.79
C ARG A 32 -33.58 38.53 -9.03
N GLU A 33 -34.80 39.03 -9.24
CA GLU A 33 -36.00 38.45 -8.64
C GLU A 33 -36.30 37.05 -9.19
N ALA A 34 -36.13 36.83 -10.50
CA ALA A 34 -36.30 35.50 -11.10
C ALA A 34 -35.30 34.46 -10.55
N ILE A 35 -34.03 34.86 -10.39
CA ILE A 35 -32.99 33.99 -9.81
C ILE A 35 -33.29 33.71 -8.33
N ARG A 36 -33.74 34.71 -7.57
CA ARG A 36 -34.08 34.53 -6.15
C ARG A 36 -35.28 33.59 -5.96
N ALA A 37 -36.32 33.74 -6.78
CA ALA A 37 -37.48 32.84 -6.75
C ALA A 37 -37.10 31.40 -7.12
N GLN A 38 -36.16 31.21 -8.04
CA GLN A 38 -35.68 29.88 -8.42
C GLN A 38 -34.87 29.21 -7.31
N ILE A 39 -33.99 29.97 -6.63
CA ILE A 39 -33.21 29.48 -5.49
C ILE A 39 -34.12 29.13 -4.30
N GLU A 40 -35.12 29.96 -4.00
CA GLU A 40 -36.06 29.70 -2.91
C GLU A 40 -36.92 28.46 -3.18
N ALA A 41 -37.29 28.19 -4.44
CA ALA A 41 -37.99 26.96 -4.83
C ALA A 41 -37.11 25.71 -4.69
N GLU A 42 -35.83 25.79 -5.07
CA GLU A 42 -34.89 24.67 -4.97
C GLU A 42 -34.53 24.33 -3.52
N ILE A 43 -34.42 25.34 -2.65
CA ILE A 43 -34.23 25.14 -1.19
C ILE A 43 -35.48 24.49 -0.58
N ALA A 44 -36.69 24.87 -1.01
CA ALA A 44 -37.92 24.28 -0.51
C ALA A 44 -38.05 22.80 -0.93
N GLU A 45 -37.64 22.44 -2.14
CA GLU A 45 -37.65 21.05 -2.64
C GLU A 45 -36.63 20.18 -1.88
N GLN A 46 -35.42 20.69 -1.62
CA GLN A 46 -34.41 19.96 -0.83
C GLN A 46 -34.84 19.74 0.63
N GLN A 47 -35.49 20.71 1.27
CA GLN A 47 -36.02 20.55 2.63
C GLN A 47 -37.20 19.57 2.71
N GLU A 48 -37.91 19.36 1.60
CA GLU A 48 -38.98 18.35 1.53
C GLU A 48 -38.42 16.94 1.31
N GLU A 49 -37.35 16.80 0.51
CA GLU A 49 -36.62 15.53 0.36
C GLU A 49 -35.95 15.08 1.67
N GLU A 50 -35.30 15.98 2.40
CA GLU A 50 -34.64 15.69 3.69
C GLU A 50 -35.66 15.22 4.76
N LYS A 51 -36.87 15.82 4.77
CA LYS A 51 -37.97 15.38 5.64
C LYS A 51 -38.58 14.03 5.27
N ILE A 52 -38.42 13.57 4.03
CA ILE A 52 -38.88 12.24 3.59
C ILE A 52 -37.86 11.17 4.00
N GLU A 53 -36.57 11.50 3.98
CA GLU A 53 -35.48 10.59 4.38
C GLU A 53 -35.49 10.33 5.90
N ASP A 54 -35.65 11.38 6.72
CA ASP A 54 -35.78 11.25 8.18
C ASP A 54 -37.00 10.38 8.60
N ARG A 55 -38.10 10.43 7.85
CA ARG A 55 -39.28 9.59 8.13
C ARG A 55 -39.10 8.12 7.78
N GLN A 56 -38.13 7.78 6.92
CA GLN A 56 -37.84 6.38 6.57
C GLN A 56 -36.88 5.72 7.57
N GLU A 57 -35.96 6.48 8.17
CA GLU A 57 -35.10 5.95 9.25
C GLU A 57 -35.88 5.60 10.52
N ASP A 58 -36.86 6.43 10.91
CA ASP A 58 -37.70 6.17 12.08
C ASP A 58 -38.59 4.92 11.93
N GLN A 59 -38.98 4.54 10.71
CA GLN A 59 -39.76 3.33 10.45
C GLN A 59 -38.91 2.06 10.43
N ASN A 60 -37.62 2.14 10.06
CA ASN A 60 -36.72 0.99 10.08
C ASN A 60 -36.26 0.64 11.52
N ASN A 61 -36.13 1.62 12.40
CA ASN A 61 -35.73 1.37 13.80
C ASN A 61 -36.83 0.74 14.67
N GLN A 62 -38.12 0.88 14.31
CA GLN A 62 -39.20 0.21 15.05
C GLN A 62 -39.36 -1.29 14.72
N ASN A 63 -38.85 -1.77 13.58
CA ASN A 63 -38.93 -3.19 13.22
C ASN A 63 -37.83 -4.08 13.84
N ASN A 64 -36.75 -3.49 14.35
CA ASN A 64 -35.63 -4.27 14.92
C ASN A 64 -35.74 -4.53 16.43
N GLN A 65 -36.65 -3.89 17.17
CA GLN A 65 -36.81 -4.12 18.62
C GLN A 65 -37.77 -5.26 19.00
N ASN A 66 -38.47 -5.89 18.05
CA ASN A 66 -39.44 -6.96 18.34
C ASN A 66 -38.93 -8.40 18.15
N ASN A 67 -37.65 -8.62 17.83
CA ASN A 67 -37.11 -9.96 17.53
C ASN A 67 -36.05 -10.51 18.51
N GLN A 68 -35.85 -9.91 19.69
CA GLN A 68 -34.83 -10.36 20.67
C GLN A 68 -35.34 -11.19 21.87
N ASN A 69 -36.56 -11.73 21.82
CA ASN A 69 -37.06 -12.63 22.89
C ASN A 69 -37.44 -14.01 22.34
N ASN A 70 -36.45 -14.77 21.86
CA ASN A 70 -36.46 -16.24 21.91
C ASN A 70 -35.19 -16.81 21.26
N GLN A 71 -34.20 -17.20 22.07
CA GLN A 71 -33.38 -18.39 21.81
C GLN A 71 -32.50 -18.70 23.02
N ASN A 72 -32.95 -19.67 23.82
CA ASN A 72 -32.12 -20.43 24.76
C ASN A 72 -31.72 -21.74 24.08
N ASN A 73 -30.47 -22.16 24.33
CA ASN A 73 -29.84 -23.42 23.97
C ASN A 73 -29.43 -23.62 22.51
N GLN A 74 -28.29 -23.01 22.15
CA GLN A 74 -27.33 -23.63 21.23
C GLN A 74 -25.94 -23.64 21.86
N VAL A 75 -25.31 -24.80 21.73
CA VAL A 75 -23.93 -25.14 22.10
C VAL A 75 -22.97 -24.09 21.55
N PRO A 76 -21.97 -23.60 22.32
CA PRO A 76 -21.03 -22.63 21.81
C PRO A 76 -20.20 -23.28 20.70
N THR A 77 -20.45 -22.85 19.48
CA THR A 77 -19.48 -22.89 18.38
C THR A 77 -18.19 -22.23 18.87
N ASN A 78 -17.03 -22.77 18.47
CA ASN A 78 -15.72 -22.16 18.68
C ASN A 78 -15.75 -20.71 18.16
N GLN A 79 -16.15 -19.77 19.01
CA GLN A 79 -15.89 -18.36 18.80
C GLN A 79 -14.38 -18.25 18.93
N GLN A 80 -13.75 -18.00 17.79
CA GLN A 80 -12.37 -17.59 17.72
C GLN A 80 -12.31 -16.32 18.59
N ASN A 81 -11.77 -16.46 19.80
CA ASN A 81 -11.73 -15.35 20.75
C ASN A 81 -10.74 -14.33 20.21
N ASP A 82 -11.26 -13.32 19.54
CA ASP A 82 -10.50 -12.15 19.11
C ASP A 82 -9.82 -11.53 20.34
N LEU A 83 -8.52 -11.26 20.24
CA LEU A 83 -7.72 -10.75 21.35
C LEU A 83 -7.64 -9.23 21.25
N TYR A 84 -8.62 -8.53 21.81
CA TYR A 84 -8.64 -7.07 21.86
C TYR A 84 -7.58 -6.54 22.83
N LEU A 85 -6.62 -5.76 22.33
CA LEU A 85 -5.53 -5.21 23.13
C LEU A 85 -6.05 -4.33 24.29
N SER A 86 -7.16 -3.61 24.07
CA SER A 86 -7.85 -2.81 25.08
C SER A 86 -8.41 -3.61 26.26
N SER A 87 -8.61 -4.92 26.07
CA SER A 87 -9.12 -5.84 27.10
C SER A 87 -8.01 -6.57 27.87
N LEU A 88 -6.76 -6.44 27.41
CA LEU A 88 -5.61 -7.10 28.00
C LEU A 88 -4.92 -6.20 29.03
N ASN A 89 -4.34 -6.83 30.05
CA ASN A 89 -3.57 -6.21 31.12
C ASN A 89 -2.15 -6.78 31.15
N ASN A 90 -1.24 -6.05 31.80
CA ASN A 90 0.10 -6.56 32.07
C ASN A 90 0.03 -7.88 32.87
N GLY A 91 0.66 -8.93 32.34
CA GLY A 91 0.63 -10.30 32.84
C GLY A 91 -0.28 -11.24 32.05
N ASP A 92 -1.21 -10.71 31.25
CA ASP A 92 -2.12 -11.54 30.45
C ASP A 92 -1.35 -12.29 29.35
N ARG A 93 -1.74 -13.55 29.12
CA ARG A 93 -1.08 -14.41 28.15
C ARG A 93 -1.69 -14.25 26.77
N VAL A 94 -0.82 -14.13 25.77
CA VAL A 94 -1.13 -14.15 24.34
C VAL A 94 -0.24 -15.20 23.66
N TRP A 95 -0.56 -15.57 22.42
CA TRP A 95 0.22 -16.44 21.51
C TRP A 95 1.38 -17.26 22.06
N GLY A 96 1.31 -18.59 21.97
CA GLY A 96 2.47 -19.45 22.26
C GLY A 96 3.06 -19.32 23.67
N GLY A 97 2.36 -18.64 24.60
CA GLY A 97 2.81 -18.41 25.97
C GLY A 97 3.52 -17.07 26.22
N LEU A 98 3.51 -16.14 25.26
CA LEU A 98 3.93 -14.75 25.48
C LEU A 98 3.01 -14.07 26.49
N THR A 99 3.52 -13.06 27.19
CA THR A 99 2.76 -12.28 28.18
C THR A 99 2.85 -10.79 27.87
N ILE A 100 1.72 -10.09 27.96
CA ILE A 100 1.69 -8.63 27.87
C ILE A 100 2.52 -8.08 29.02
N LYS A 101 3.59 -7.34 28.71
CA LYS A 101 4.44 -6.70 29.72
C LYS A 101 4.08 -5.24 29.91
N ASP A 102 3.80 -4.56 28.81
CA ASP A 102 3.48 -3.15 28.80
C ASP A 102 2.56 -2.82 27.63
N ILE A 103 1.67 -1.86 27.84
CA ILE A 103 0.81 -1.27 26.81
C ILE A 103 0.83 0.25 27.01
N GLU A 104 1.32 0.96 26.01
CA GLU A 104 1.38 2.41 25.97
C GLU A 104 0.38 2.96 24.96
N TYR A 105 -0.41 3.94 25.40
CA TYR A 105 -1.29 4.70 24.52
C TYR A 105 -0.82 6.14 24.56
N ASP A 106 -0.61 6.77 23.40
CA ASP A 106 -0.35 8.21 23.35
C ASP A 106 -1.61 8.97 23.78
N LYS A 107 -1.64 9.35 25.05
CA LYS A 107 -2.72 10.11 25.68
C LYS A 107 -2.38 11.60 25.64
N ARG A 108 -2.34 12.19 24.46
CA ARG A 108 -2.40 13.66 24.33
C ARG A 108 -3.79 14.12 24.79
N ASN A 109 -3.83 14.99 25.80
CA ASN A 109 -5.07 15.42 26.47
C ASN A 109 -6.20 15.77 25.47
N GLY A 110 -7.24 14.94 25.43
CA GLY A 110 -8.44 15.15 24.62
C GLY A 110 -8.36 14.66 23.16
N VAL A 111 -7.25 14.06 22.74
CA VAL A 111 -7.10 13.44 21.40
C VAL A 111 -7.06 11.92 21.58
N PRO A 112 -7.92 11.15 20.88
CA PRO A 112 -7.84 9.70 20.91
C PRO A 112 -6.47 9.21 20.39
N PRO A 113 -5.97 8.07 20.88
CA PRO A 113 -4.58 7.68 20.69
C PRO A 113 -4.28 7.45 19.21
N SER A 114 -3.41 8.27 18.63
CA SER A 114 -2.90 8.06 17.27
C SER A 114 -1.73 7.07 17.25
N LEU A 115 -1.29 6.62 18.41
CA LEU A 115 -0.13 5.76 18.62
C LEU A 115 -0.43 4.76 19.74
N VAL A 116 -0.24 3.48 19.46
CA VAL A 116 -0.42 2.38 20.43
C VAL A 116 0.84 1.52 20.42
N GLY A 117 1.53 1.48 21.54
CA GLY A 117 2.70 0.64 21.77
C GLY A 117 2.38 -0.53 22.69
N PHE A 118 3.02 -1.68 22.50
CA PHE A 118 3.00 -2.76 23.48
C PHE A 118 4.24 -3.64 23.39
N VAL A 119 4.51 -4.37 24.48
CA VAL A 119 5.61 -5.34 24.57
C VAL A 119 5.07 -6.67 25.06
N LEU A 120 5.36 -7.73 24.31
CA LEU A 120 5.09 -9.12 24.65
C LEU A 120 6.37 -9.77 25.17
N GLU A 121 6.42 -10.04 26.48
CA GLU A 121 7.53 -10.73 27.13
C GLU A 121 7.41 -12.25 26.98
N GLY A 122 8.55 -12.92 26.85
CA GLY A 122 8.65 -14.37 26.67
C GLY A 122 9.54 -14.74 25.49
N GLU A 123 9.82 -16.03 25.36
CA GLU A 123 10.61 -16.58 24.27
C GLU A 123 9.73 -17.47 23.38
N VAL A 124 9.92 -17.35 22.07
CA VAL A 124 9.16 -18.12 21.09
C VAL A 124 10.06 -18.56 19.94
N GLU A 125 9.76 -19.74 19.42
CA GLU A 125 10.39 -20.23 18.20
C GLU A 125 9.56 -19.80 16.98
N VAL A 126 10.23 -19.21 16.00
CA VAL A 126 9.62 -18.77 14.75
C VAL A 126 10.43 -19.28 13.57
N THR A 127 9.74 -19.58 12.47
CA THR A 127 10.34 -19.90 11.19
C THR A 127 10.09 -18.74 10.25
N GLY A 128 11.10 -18.35 9.49
CA GLY A 128 11.02 -17.19 8.62
C GLY A 128 12.25 -17.03 7.73
N GLU A 129 12.40 -15.86 7.15
CA GLU A 129 13.52 -15.49 6.31
C GLU A 129 14.25 -14.27 6.90
N LEU A 130 15.57 -14.39 7.10
CA LEU A 130 16.41 -13.22 7.35
C LEU A 130 16.76 -12.56 6.02
N PHE A 131 16.62 -11.24 5.96
CA PHE A 131 17.01 -10.43 4.80
C PHE A 131 17.57 -9.09 5.28
N PHE A 132 18.28 -8.38 4.40
CA PHE A 132 18.73 -7.03 4.69
C PHE A 132 17.66 -6.03 4.24
N ASP A 133 17.25 -5.24 5.19
CA ASP A 133 16.24 -4.20 5.04
C ASP A 133 16.96 -2.86 4.94
N GLU A 134 16.99 -2.29 3.74
CA GLU A 134 17.71 -1.05 3.49
C GLU A 134 17.06 0.15 4.16
N TYR A 135 15.74 0.14 4.34
CA TYR A 135 14.99 1.24 4.94
C TYR A 135 15.33 1.35 6.43
N PHE A 136 15.35 0.22 7.14
CA PHE A 136 15.74 0.16 8.55
C PHE A 136 17.27 0.02 8.75
N GLY A 137 18.02 -0.18 7.67
CA GLY A 137 19.48 -0.31 7.67
C GLY A 137 20.00 -1.52 8.44
N GLY A 138 19.22 -2.61 8.52
CA GLY A 138 19.46 -3.73 9.42
C GLY A 138 19.04 -5.08 8.85
N ILE A 139 19.41 -6.16 9.54
CA ILE A 139 18.86 -7.49 9.23
C ILE A 139 17.46 -7.56 9.84
N THR A 140 16.47 -7.91 9.03
CA THR A 140 15.07 -8.08 9.41
C THR A 140 14.67 -9.54 9.25
N LEU A 141 13.78 -10.02 10.12
CA LEU A 141 13.13 -11.32 9.99
C LEU A 141 11.73 -11.14 9.38
N SER A 142 11.48 -11.75 8.23
CA SER A 142 10.13 -12.01 7.71
C SER A 142 9.60 -13.32 8.31
N ILE A 143 8.42 -13.31 8.94
CA ILE A 143 7.83 -14.48 9.59
C ILE A 143 6.86 -15.17 8.64
N ASN A 144 6.97 -16.49 8.51
CA ASN A 144 6.05 -17.27 7.68
C ASN A 144 4.66 -17.41 8.36
N GLU A 145 3.60 -17.45 7.55
CA GLU A 145 2.18 -17.45 8.00
C GLU A 145 1.79 -18.60 8.96
N ASN A 146 2.59 -19.67 9.03
CA ASN A 146 2.36 -20.84 9.90
C ASN A 146 2.94 -20.69 11.32
N SER A 147 3.15 -19.46 11.78
CA SER A 147 3.72 -19.18 13.09
C SER A 147 2.68 -19.27 14.21
N ILE A 148 3.16 -19.23 15.45
CA ILE A 148 2.35 -19.24 16.68
C ILE A 148 1.35 -18.05 16.80
N PHE A 149 1.34 -17.11 15.85
CA PHE A 149 0.54 -15.89 15.82
C PHE A 149 -0.80 -16.11 15.10
N THR A 150 -1.53 -17.18 15.47
CA THR A 150 -2.70 -17.67 14.72
C THR A 150 -3.91 -16.75 14.77
N ASN A 151 -4.13 -16.04 15.88
CA ASN A 151 -5.19 -15.05 16.03
C ASN A 151 -4.57 -13.65 16.00
N PRO A 152 -5.12 -12.65 15.31
CA PRO A 152 -4.59 -11.30 15.38
C PRO A 152 -4.82 -10.69 16.77
N LEU A 153 -3.94 -9.78 17.19
CA LEU A 153 -4.24 -8.85 18.27
C LEU A 153 -5.05 -7.70 17.67
N ILE A 154 -6.26 -7.49 18.15
CA ILE A 154 -7.13 -6.42 17.66
C ILE A 154 -6.76 -5.13 18.37
N ILE A 155 -6.31 -4.14 17.60
CA ILE A 155 -5.94 -2.81 18.09
C ILE A 155 -6.99 -1.82 17.64
N GLU A 156 -7.60 -1.16 18.60
CA GLU A 156 -8.66 -0.18 18.37
C GLU A 156 -8.07 1.22 18.45
N PHE A 157 -8.27 1.99 17.38
CA PHE A 157 -7.89 3.38 17.26
C PHE A 157 -9.14 4.30 17.31
N PRO A 158 -8.96 5.64 17.34
CA PRO A 158 -10.03 6.59 17.05
C PRO A 158 -10.96 6.20 15.89
N ASP A 159 -12.19 6.72 15.94
CA ASP A 159 -13.18 6.60 14.85
C ASP A 159 -13.57 5.16 14.48
N ASN A 160 -13.36 4.22 15.42
CA ASN A 160 -13.57 2.78 15.24
C ASN A 160 -12.66 2.16 14.15
N TYR A 161 -11.52 2.79 13.85
CA TYR A 161 -10.50 2.12 13.03
C TYR A 161 -9.94 0.92 13.79
N ILE A 162 -10.07 -0.26 13.18
CA ILE A 162 -9.60 -1.53 13.73
C ILE A 162 -8.38 -1.97 12.94
N HIS A 163 -7.28 -2.20 13.64
CA HIS A 163 -6.08 -2.79 13.06
C HIS A 163 -5.88 -4.21 13.60
N GLU A 164 -5.82 -5.18 12.70
CA GLU A 164 -5.51 -6.58 13.04
C GLU A 164 -3.99 -6.79 13.02
N TYR A 165 -3.38 -6.84 14.19
CA TYR A 165 -1.94 -7.01 14.30
C TYR A 165 -1.51 -8.47 14.33
N ARG A 166 -0.60 -8.82 13.40
CA ARG A 166 0.26 -10.02 13.46
C ARG A 166 1.68 -9.60 13.08
N PRO A 167 2.71 -10.02 13.82
CA PRO A 167 4.08 -9.73 13.42
C PRO A 167 4.42 -10.48 12.13
N THR A 168 4.55 -9.75 11.03
CA THR A 168 5.01 -10.25 9.73
C THR A 168 6.50 -9.97 9.53
N TYR A 169 6.99 -8.85 10.08
CA TYR A 169 8.39 -8.46 10.04
C TYR A 169 8.87 -8.04 11.44
N LEU A 170 10.09 -8.40 11.79
CA LEU A 170 10.72 -8.01 13.06
C LEU A 170 12.16 -7.55 12.84
N SER A 171 12.46 -6.34 13.29
CA SER A 171 13.83 -5.84 13.46
C SER A 171 14.45 -6.40 14.75
N PHE A 172 15.78 -6.47 14.82
CA PHE A 172 16.49 -6.98 15.99
C PHE A 172 17.16 -5.86 16.79
N ASN A 173 16.70 -5.63 18.02
CA ASN A 173 17.32 -4.66 18.93
C ASN A 173 18.76 -5.03 19.33
N ASN A 174 19.14 -6.31 19.15
CA ASN A 174 20.46 -6.85 19.41
C ASN A 174 21.05 -7.53 18.17
N GLU A 175 20.91 -6.92 16.99
CA GLU A 175 21.42 -7.46 15.71
C GLU A 175 22.90 -7.90 15.77
N GLU A 176 23.75 -7.25 16.56
CA GLU A 176 25.15 -7.68 16.75
C GLU A 176 25.25 -9.12 17.28
N THR A 177 24.29 -9.55 18.11
CA THR A 177 24.25 -10.94 18.63
C THR A 177 23.82 -11.91 17.53
N LEU A 178 22.84 -11.53 16.70
CA LEU A 178 22.41 -12.31 15.54
C LEU A 178 23.56 -12.49 14.54
N THR A 179 24.23 -11.40 14.17
CA THR A 179 25.34 -11.43 13.20
C THR A 179 26.52 -12.25 13.68
N LYS A 180 26.79 -12.30 14.99
CA LYS A 180 27.80 -13.21 15.58
C LYS A 180 27.38 -14.68 15.55
N ALA A 181 26.08 -14.97 15.53
CA ALA A 181 25.56 -16.33 15.44
C ALA A 181 25.55 -16.87 13.99
N LEU A 182 25.60 -15.99 13.00
CA LEU A 182 25.70 -16.32 11.58
C LEU A 182 27.16 -16.44 11.13
N SER A 183 27.41 -17.18 10.05
CA SER A 183 28.74 -17.18 9.43
C SER A 183 29.00 -15.83 8.74
N THR A 184 30.27 -15.44 8.60
CA THR A 184 30.64 -14.22 7.85
C THR A 184 30.14 -14.26 6.41
N SER A 185 30.08 -15.45 5.79
CA SER A 185 29.55 -15.63 4.44
C SER A 185 28.06 -15.32 4.39
N ASP A 186 27.28 -15.82 5.35
CA ASP A 186 25.84 -15.58 5.42
C ASP A 186 25.51 -14.10 5.65
N VAL A 187 26.26 -13.44 6.53
CA VAL A 187 26.10 -11.99 6.77
C VAL A 187 26.38 -11.19 5.49
N ASN A 188 27.43 -11.53 4.75
CA ASN A 188 27.71 -10.88 3.46
C ASN A 188 26.64 -11.19 2.42
N ASP A 189 26.18 -12.43 2.36
CA ASP A 189 25.11 -12.83 1.45
C ASP A 189 23.81 -12.06 1.72
N ILE A 190 23.46 -11.86 2.98
CA ILE A 190 22.30 -11.06 3.38
C ILE A 190 22.53 -9.56 3.08
N LYS A 191 23.62 -8.97 3.59
CA LYS A 191 23.81 -7.50 3.57
C LYS A 191 24.31 -6.93 2.24
N GLN A 192 25.07 -7.70 1.47
CA GLN A 192 25.71 -7.21 0.25
C GLN A 192 25.08 -7.81 -1.00
N ASN A 193 24.65 -9.07 -0.93
CA ASN A 193 24.05 -9.78 -2.05
C ASN A 193 22.51 -9.86 -1.95
N TYR A 194 21.91 -9.24 -0.93
CA TYR A 194 20.46 -9.20 -0.68
C TYR A 194 19.81 -10.59 -0.68
N LYS A 195 20.55 -11.63 -0.30
CA LYS A 195 20.00 -12.98 -0.23
C LYS A 195 19.10 -13.13 0.99
N ARG A 196 18.00 -13.85 0.79
CA ARG A 196 17.13 -14.30 1.87
C ARG A 196 17.65 -15.62 2.43
N LEU A 197 17.71 -15.72 3.75
CA LEU A 197 18.14 -16.92 4.46
C LEU A 197 16.99 -17.51 5.24
N ASN A 198 16.55 -18.72 4.87
CA ASN A 198 15.52 -19.45 5.60
C ASN A 198 16.07 -19.92 6.95
N VAL A 199 15.39 -19.55 8.02
CA VAL A 199 15.83 -19.79 9.39
C VAL A 199 14.68 -20.29 10.26
N LYS A 200 15.05 -21.09 11.27
CA LYS A 200 14.27 -21.32 12.47
C LYS A 200 15.04 -20.71 13.64
N ILE A 201 14.45 -19.71 14.29
CA ILE A 201 15.14 -18.95 15.34
C ILE A 201 14.29 -18.86 16.59
N LYS A 202 14.94 -18.72 17.73
CA LYS A 202 14.31 -18.31 18.98
C LYS A 202 14.46 -16.81 19.14
N ILE A 203 13.34 -16.13 19.32
CA ILE A 203 13.28 -14.70 19.64
C ILE A 203 12.67 -14.50 21.02
N LYS A 204 12.88 -13.31 21.58
CA LYS A 204 12.22 -12.87 22.80
C LYS A 204 11.81 -11.42 22.74
N ASN A 205 10.85 -11.05 23.59
CA ASN A 205 10.41 -9.68 23.79
C ASN A 205 9.98 -9.00 22.49
N ILE A 206 8.84 -9.41 21.95
CA ILE A 206 8.27 -8.82 20.73
C ILE A 206 7.61 -7.50 21.10
N GLY A 207 8.07 -6.40 20.52
CA GLY A 207 7.44 -5.10 20.68
C GLY A 207 6.87 -4.59 19.38
N ALA A 208 5.80 -3.80 19.49
CA ALA A 208 5.24 -3.08 18.37
C ALA A 208 4.87 -1.66 18.80
N LEU A 209 4.98 -0.73 17.86
CA LEU A 209 4.51 0.64 17.97
C LEU A 209 3.69 0.96 16.74
N MET A 210 2.37 0.94 16.88
CA MET A 210 1.39 1.09 15.81
C MET A 210 0.91 2.53 15.71
N MET A 211 0.84 3.05 14.50
CA MET A 211 0.32 4.38 14.20
C MET A 211 -1.01 4.29 13.47
N TYR A 212 -1.89 5.26 13.70
CA TYR A 212 -3.15 5.37 12.98
C TYR A 212 -2.89 5.44 11.47
N GLU A 213 -3.55 4.57 10.69
CA GLU A 213 -3.43 4.46 9.23
C GLU A 213 -1.99 4.24 8.69
N SER A 214 -1.07 3.74 9.52
CA SER A 214 0.33 3.55 9.12
C SER A 214 0.89 2.23 9.65
N GLU A 215 1.76 1.61 8.86
CA GLU A 215 2.54 0.45 9.29
C GLU A 215 3.47 0.88 10.44
N GLY A 216 3.28 0.25 11.59
CA GLY A 216 4.04 0.54 12.79
C GLY A 216 5.51 0.12 12.69
N SER A 217 6.25 0.31 13.79
CA SER A 217 7.54 -0.37 13.95
C SER A 217 7.37 -1.64 14.79
N HIS A 218 8.13 -2.69 14.45
CA HIS A 218 8.11 -3.94 15.20
C HIS A 218 9.53 -4.43 15.42
N TRP A 219 9.79 -4.94 16.62
CA TRP A 219 11.11 -5.38 17.02
C TRP A 219 11.04 -6.62 17.90
N CYS A 220 12.17 -7.31 17.98
CA CYS A 220 12.40 -8.37 18.94
C CYS A 220 13.87 -8.39 19.38
N SER A 221 14.18 -9.28 20.31
CA SER A 221 15.57 -9.65 20.61
C SER A 221 15.85 -11.06 20.13
N PHE A 222 16.94 -11.23 19.40
CA PHE A 222 17.49 -12.54 19.05
C PHE A 222 17.94 -13.27 20.33
N VAL A 223 17.61 -14.57 20.42
CA VAL A 223 18.08 -15.46 21.48
C VAL A 223 19.04 -16.50 20.92
N GLU A 224 18.60 -17.24 19.91
CA GLU A 224 19.32 -18.41 19.40
C GLU A 224 18.91 -18.73 17.97
N LEU A 225 19.86 -19.21 17.17
CA LEU A 225 19.62 -19.78 15.85
C LEU A 225 19.48 -21.30 16.02
N ILE A 226 18.27 -21.83 15.86
CA ILE A 226 17.95 -23.23 16.16
C ILE A 226 18.36 -24.13 14.99
N ASP A 227 17.94 -23.72 13.81
CA ASP A 227 18.27 -24.38 12.56
C ASP A 227 18.28 -23.31 11.48
N TYR A 228 19.16 -23.47 10.51
CA TYR A 228 19.04 -22.75 9.28
C TYR A 228 19.66 -23.59 8.19
N SER A 229 18.90 -23.76 7.11
CA SER A 229 19.52 -24.12 5.87
C SER A 229 20.23 -22.88 5.35
N ALA A 230 21.46 -22.63 5.82
CA ALA A 230 22.49 -22.16 4.90
C ALA A 230 22.26 -23.02 3.67
N ASN A 231 21.97 -22.41 2.52
CA ASN A 231 21.86 -23.17 1.30
C ASN A 231 23.17 -23.96 1.18
N ASN A 232 23.17 -25.20 1.68
CA ASN A 232 24.00 -26.26 1.21
C ASN A 232 23.65 -26.20 -0.25
N ALA A 233 24.54 -25.59 -1.03
CA ALA A 233 24.77 -25.99 -2.39
C ALA A 233 24.88 -27.52 -2.31
N GLY A 234 23.74 -28.20 -2.38
CA GLY A 234 23.71 -29.64 -2.47
C GLY A 234 24.64 -29.98 -3.62
N PRO A 235 25.39 -31.09 -3.54
CA PRO A 235 26.17 -31.52 -4.68
C PRO A 235 25.25 -31.47 -5.88
N SER A 236 25.64 -30.65 -6.86
CA SER A 236 24.98 -30.44 -8.15
C SER A 236 24.44 -31.79 -8.63
N ASN A 237 23.16 -32.06 -8.31
CA ASN A 237 22.43 -33.04 -9.06
C ASN A 237 22.32 -32.37 -10.41
N ASN A 238 23.06 -32.92 -11.37
CA ASN A 238 22.85 -32.71 -12.80
C ASN A 238 21.43 -33.21 -13.19
N GLN A 239 20.38 -32.70 -12.54
CA GLN A 239 19.22 -32.31 -13.30
C GLN A 239 19.74 -31.27 -14.29
N PRO A 240 19.41 -31.37 -15.59
CA PRO A 240 19.64 -30.27 -16.47
C PRO A 240 19.02 -29.06 -15.77
N SER A 241 19.86 -28.10 -15.42
CA SER A 241 19.40 -26.75 -15.23
C SER A 241 18.71 -26.44 -16.54
N ASN A 242 17.39 -26.62 -16.58
CA ASN A 242 16.56 -25.63 -17.21
C ASN A 242 16.92 -24.37 -16.44
N SER A 243 18.03 -23.74 -16.88
CA SER A 243 18.29 -22.33 -16.71
C SER A 243 16.93 -21.74 -17.03
N VAL A 244 16.18 -21.40 -15.98
CA VAL A 244 15.00 -20.57 -16.13
C VAL A 244 15.60 -19.36 -16.78
N SER A 245 15.45 -19.26 -18.09
CA SER A 245 15.99 -18.14 -18.83
C SER A 245 15.34 -16.96 -18.14
N SER A 246 16.13 -16.16 -17.43
CA SER A 246 15.76 -14.78 -17.12
C SER A 246 15.24 -14.27 -18.45
N GLY A 247 13.92 -14.12 -18.58
CA GLY A 247 13.32 -13.74 -19.85
C GLY A 247 14.08 -12.52 -20.33
N LYS A 248 14.33 -12.39 -21.62
CA LYS A 248 14.75 -11.08 -22.09
C LYS A 248 13.61 -10.12 -21.77
N LEU A 249 13.87 -9.03 -21.05
CA LEU A 249 12.86 -8.00 -20.82
C LEU A 249 12.21 -7.61 -22.16
N LEU A 250 10.88 -7.49 -22.14
CA LEU A 250 10.16 -6.99 -23.30
C LEU A 250 10.48 -5.52 -23.51
N THR A 251 10.44 -5.08 -24.76
CA THR A 251 10.64 -3.66 -25.08
C THR A 251 9.51 -2.79 -24.58
N MET A 252 8.29 -3.33 -24.48
CA MET A 252 7.08 -2.69 -23.98
C MET A 252 6.19 -3.75 -23.31
N TYR A 253 5.40 -3.32 -22.34
CA TYR A 253 4.41 -4.11 -21.64
C TYR A 253 3.05 -3.43 -21.74
N GLU A 254 1.99 -4.23 -21.79
CA GLU A 254 0.60 -3.78 -21.87
C GLU A 254 -0.03 -3.80 -20.47
N TYR A 255 -0.89 -2.82 -20.18
CA TYR A 255 -1.66 -2.83 -18.93
C TYR A 255 -2.65 -3.98 -18.89
N ASN A 256 -3.00 -4.39 -17.66
CA ASN A 256 -3.98 -5.44 -17.38
C ASN A 256 -3.58 -6.82 -17.97
N LYS A 257 -2.29 -7.03 -18.28
CA LYS A 257 -1.72 -8.32 -18.66
C LYS A 257 -0.77 -8.84 -17.59
N ASN A 258 -0.81 -10.15 -17.39
CA ASN A 258 0.09 -10.87 -16.48
C ASN A 258 1.38 -11.25 -17.22
N TYR A 259 2.50 -11.04 -16.55
CA TYR A 259 3.84 -11.39 -17.01
C TYR A 259 4.54 -12.20 -15.92
N GLN A 260 5.57 -12.95 -16.32
CA GLN A 260 6.39 -13.75 -15.42
C GLN A 260 7.86 -13.34 -15.55
N TYR A 261 8.44 -12.90 -14.44
CA TYR A 261 9.81 -12.39 -14.39
C TYR A 261 10.34 -12.41 -12.96
N ASP A 262 11.65 -12.58 -12.79
CA ASP A 262 12.32 -12.37 -11.50
C ASP A 262 12.47 -10.86 -11.26
N ILE A 263 11.37 -10.20 -10.89
CA ILE A 263 11.32 -8.74 -10.76
C ILE A 263 11.85 -8.26 -9.42
N ASN A 264 11.97 -9.17 -8.45
CA ASN A 264 12.62 -8.91 -7.17
C ASN A 264 14.13 -9.17 -7.20
N GLY A 265 14.67 -9.81 -8.25
CA GLY A 265 16.09 -10.10 -8.41
C GLY A 265 16.64 -11.17 -7.47
N PHE A 266 15.77 -11.99 -6.86
CA PHE A 266 16.13 -13.04 -5.91
C PHE A 266 16.18 -14.44 -6.54
N GLY A 267 16.04 -14.56 -7.86
CA GLY A 267 16.09 -15.81 -8.61
C GLY A 267 14.76 -16.58 -8.63
N ALA A 268 13.72 -16.07 -7.98
CA ALA A 268 12.38 -16.63 -8.02
C ALA A 268 11.56 -15.94 -9.11
N ILE A 269 10.81 -16.70 -9.91
CA ILE A 269 9.93 -16.09 -10.93
C ILE A 269 8.68 -15.56 -10.26
N ASP A 270 8.51 -14.24 -10.31
CA ASP A 270 7.31 -13.54 -9.89
C ASP A 270 6.28 -13.51 -11.01
N THR A 271 5.00 -13.53 -10.65
CA THR A 271 3.92 -13.12 -11.55
C THR A 271 3.54 -11.68 -11.25
N PHE A 272 3.56 -10.81 -12.25
CA PHE A 272 3.21 -9.41 -12.07
C PHE A 272 2.31 -8.86 -13.17
N SER A 273 1.58 -7.79 -12.86
CA SER A 273 0.75 -7.03 -13.79
C SER A 273 0.62 -5.58 -13.34
N VAL A 274 0.67 -4.63 -14.27
CA VAL A 274 0.28 -3.24 -13.99
C VAL A 274 -1.16 -3.07 -14.43
N HIS A 275 -2.03 -2.77 -13.47
CA HIS A 275 -3.43 -2.51 -13.70
C HIS A 275 -3.67 -1.01 -13.90
N ARG A 276 -4.44 -0.67 -14.93
CA ARG A 276 -4.90 0.69 -15.22
C ARG A 276 -6.41 0.66 -15.35
N ASN A 277 -7.10 1.36 -14.45
CA ASN A 277 -8.55 1.53 -14.47
C ASN A 277 -8.90 3.02 -14.56
N THR A 278 -9.31 3.45 -15.76
CA THR A 278 -9.72 4.84 -16.02
C THR A 278 -11.10 5.18 -15.46
N GLU A 279 -11.92 4.18 -15.11
CA GLU A 279 -13.24 4.42 -14.52
C GLU A 279 -13.17 4.63 -13.00
N SER A 280 -12.27 3.92 -12.31
CA SER A 280 -12.03 4.08 -10.88
C SER A 280 -10.89 5.06 -10.56
N TYR A 281 -10.21 5.61 -11.56
CA TYR A 281 -9.04 6.46 -11.40
C TYR A 281 -7.92 5.78 -10.59
N GLU A 282 -7.74 4.47 -10.81
CA GLU A 282 -6.71 3.70 -10.12
C GLU A 282 -5.66 3.16 -11.09
N MET A 283 -4.40 3.22 -10.66
CA MET A 283 -3.28 2.54 -11.29
C MET A 283 -2.41 1.89 -10.23
N TYR A 284 -2.17 0.59 -10.35
CA TYR A 284 -1.44 -0.19 -9.36
C TYR A 284 -0.67 -1.35 -10.00
N LEU A 285 0.44 -1.71 -9.40
CA LEU A 285 1.20 -2.91 -9.69
C LEU A 285 0.71 -4.05 -8.78
N VAL A 286 0.50 -5.23 -9.36
CA VAL A 286 0.30 -6.47 -8.61
C VAL A 286 1.54 -7.34 -8.82
N VAL A 287 2.18 -7.80 -7.74
CA VAL A 287 3.26 -8.81 -7.78
C VAL A 287 2.90 -9.94 -6.81
N ASN A 288 2.77 -11.16 -7.30
CA ASN A 288 2.39 -12.34 -6.51
C ASN A 288 1.15 -12.11 -5.61
N ASN A 289 0.12 -11.44 -6.15
CA ASN A 289 -1.11 -11.02 -5.46
C ASN A 289 -0.98 -9.87 -4.45
N TYR A 290 0.20 -9.26 -4.32
CA TYR A 290 0.39 -8.05 -3.53
C TYR A 290 0.19 -6.80 -4.39
N ARG A 291 -0.72 -5.91 -3.98
CA ARG A 291 -1.07 -4.66 -4.68
C ARG A 291 -0.22 -3.50 -4.16
N MET A 292 0.30 -2.69 -5.08
CA MET A 292 1.07 -1.47 -4.80
C MET A 292 0.58 -0.35 -5.71
N ASP A 293 0.06 0.73 -5.16
CA ASP A 293 -0.46 1.84 -5.96
C ASP A 293 0.68 2.66 -6.58
N PHE A 294 0.47 3.18 -7.79
CA PHE A 294 1.36 4.16 -8.39
C PHE A 294 1.04 5.55 -7.81
N PRO A 295 1.96 6.20 -7.09
CA PRO A 295 1.70 7.52 -6.54
C PRO A 295 1.77 8.60 -7.63
N PHE A 296 1.01 9.69 -7.44
CA PHE A 296 1.09 10.92 -8.26
C PHE A 296 0.89 10.72 -9.78
N ILE A 297 0.06 9.76 -10.17
CA ILE A 297 -0.28 9.52 -11.57
C ILE A 297 -1.79 9.50 -11.79
N GLU A 298 -2.26 10.19 -12.82
CA GLU A 298 -3.65 10.22 -13.25
C GLU A 298 -3.85 9.17 -14.36
N PRO A 299 -4.54 8.05 -14.10
CA PRO A 299 -4.59 6.91 -15.02
C PRO A 299 -5.22 7.23 -16.39
N GLU A 300 -6.09 8.23 -16.47
CA GLU A 300 -6.70 8.73 -17.70
C GLU A 300 -5.74 9.47 -18.63
N LEU A 301 -4.60 9.93 -18.09
CA LEU A 301 -3.56 10.63 -18.85
C LEU A 301 -2.45 9.70 -19.33
N VAL A 302 -2.45 8.45 -18.88
CA VAL A 302 -1.40 7.47 -19.15
C VAL A 302 -1.61 6.81 -20.51
N TYR A 303 -0.57 6.79 -21.35
CA TYR A 303 -0.56 6.06 -22.62
C TYR A 303 -0.69 4.54 -22.41
N ASP A 304 -1.02 3.77 -23.45
CA ASP A 304 -1.45 2.35 -23.33
C ASP A 304 -0.36 1.33 -22.97
N ASN A 305 0.90 1.72 -22.88
CA ASN A 305 1.99 0.80 -22.57
C ASN A 305 2.99 1.41 -21.58
N TYR A 306 3.78 0.54 -20.94
CA TYR A 306 4.88 0.91 -20.04
C TYR A 306 6.17 0.12 -20.37
N LYS A 307 7.29 0.54 -19.79
CA LYS A 307 8.58 -0.18 -19.85
C LYS A 307 8.99 -0.66 -18.46
N ILE A 308 9.78 -1.72 -18.43
CA ILE A 308 10.50 -2.19 -17.25
C ILE A 308 11.99 -2.18 -17.60
N ILE A 309 12.79 -1.58 -16.73
CA ILE A 309 14.22 -1.36 -16.97
C ILE A 309 14.99 -1.72 -15.72
N GLU A 310 16.16 -2.34 -15.87
CA GLU A 310 17.06 -2.62 -14.76
C GLU A 310 17.51 -1.33 -14.08
N PHE A 311 17.48 -1.33 -12.75
CA PHE A 311 18.06 -0.27 -11.95
C PHE A 311 19.59 -0.45 -11.91
N SER A 312 20.35 0.61 -12.13
CA SER A 312 21.80 0.49 -12.33
C SER A 312 22.60 0.26 -11.04
N GLU A 313 22.02 0.63 -9.89
CA GLU A 313 22.69 0.55 -8.60
C GLU A 313 22.34 -0.72 -7.81
N ARG A 314 21.25 -1.41 -8.17
CA ARG A 314 20.73 -2.59 -7.44
C ARG A 314 20.13 -3.59 -8.43
N ASN A 315 20.07 -4.86 -8.05
CA ASN A 315 19.47 -5.93 -8.87
C ASN A 315 17.92 -5.88 -8.87
N HIS A 316 17.33 -4.70 -9.04
CA HIS A 316 15.89 -4.47 -9.06
C HIS A 316 15.49 -3.76 -10.36
N TYR A 317 14.20 -3.44 -10.51
CA TYR A 317 13.65 -2.85 -11.73
C TYR A 317 12.94 -1.53 -11.46
N VAL A 318 12.86 -0.72 -12.52
CA VAL A 318 12.12 0.53 -12.58
C VAL A 318 11.00 0.38 -13.59
N PHE A 319 9.79 0.70 -13.17
CA PHE A 319 8.63 0.86 -14.03
C PHE A 319 8.61 2.26 -14.61
N VAL A 320 8.59 2.35 -15.94
CA VAL A 320 8.59 3.61 -16.67
C VAL A 320 7.26 3.79 -17.35
N VAL A 321 6.53 4.81 -16.92
CA VAL A 321 5.18 5.13 -17.38
C VAL A 321 5.20 6.46 -18.11
N SER A 322 4.42 6.57 -19.17
CA SER A 322 4.29 7.79 -19.96
C SER A 322 2.88 8.34 -19.84
N SER A 323 2.78 9.65 -19.54
CA SER A 323 1.53 10.38 -19.44
C SER A 323 1.58 11.70 -20.22
N VAL A 324 0.40 12.22 -20.55
CA VAL A 324 0.24 13.57 -21.10
C VAL A 324 0.17 14.56 -19.96
N VAL A 325 0.88 15.69 -20.04
CA VAL A 325 0.66 16.83 -19.14
C VAL A 325 -0.46 17.70 -19.73
N PRO A 326 -1.65 17.84 -19.10
CA PRO A 326 -2.71 18.68 -19.64
C PRO A 326 -2.35 20.17 -19.59
N PRO A 327 -2.94 21.03 -20.44
CA PRO A 327 -3.92 20.73 -21.49
C PRO A 327 -3.31 20.38 -22.86
N PHE A 328 -2.03 20.68 -23.09
CA PHE A 328 -1.29 20.41 -24.35
C PHE A 328 0.22 20.22 -24.08
N GLY A 329 0.58 19.80 -22.88
CA GLY A 329 1.95 19.72 -22.42
C GLY A 329 2.73 18.57 -23.05
N GLU A 330 4.04 18.61 -22.82
CA GLU A 330 4.96 17.57 -23.25
C GLU A 330 4.58 16.21 -22.67
N THR A 331 5.11 15.14 -23.26
CA THR A 331 4.98 13.82 -22.68
C THR A 331 5.84 13.76 -21.42
N GLN A 332 5.21 13.46 -20.29
CA GLN A 332 5.90 13.18 -19.04
C GLN A 332 6.25 11.68 -19.00
N ILE A 333 7.52 11.38 -18.72
CA ILE A 333 8.00 10.02 -18.49
C ILE A 333 8.35 9.92 -17.01
N SER A 334 7.54 9.17 -16.25
CA SER A 334 7.70 8.99 -14.82
C SER A 334 8.36 7.64 -14.51
N PHE A 335 9.22 7.64 -13.50
CA PHE A 335 10.06 6.50 -13.11
C PHE A 335 9.70 6.05 -11.70
N TYR A 336 9.32 4.79 -11.55
CA TYR A 336 8.92 4.20 -10.28
C TYR A 336 9.83 3.01 -9.96
N TYR A 337 10.65 3.15 -8.94
CA TYR A 337 11.51 2.10 -8.43
C TYR A 337 10.67 1.06 -7.69
N TYR A 338 10.84 -0.21 -8.07
CA TYR A 338 10.22 -1.31 -7.35
C TYR A 338 11.07 -1.66 -6.13
N ALA A 339 10.64 -1.18 -4.97
CA ALA A 339 11.25 -1.49 -3.69
C ALA A 339 10.53 -2.72 -3.10
N THR A 340 11.14 -3.89 -3.23
CA THR A 340 10.58 -5.15 -2.71
C THR A 340 10.13 -4.97 -1.25
N ASN A 341 8.85 -5.27 -0.97
CA ASN A 341 8.15 -5.11 0.32
C ASN A 341 7.76 -3.68 0.73
N TYR A 342 8.21 -2.61 0.03
CA TYR A 342 7.86 -1.22 0.38
C TYR A 342 6.94 -0.55 -0.65
N GLY A 343 6.73 -1.18 -1.80
CA GLY A 343 5.87 -0.67 -2.85
C GLY A 343 6.63 -0.05 -4.02
N LEU A 344 6.00 0.95 -4.64
CA LEU A 344 6.56 1.71 -5.74
C LEU A 344 7.04 3.07 -5.25
N GLU A 345 8.35 3.28 -5.29
CA GLU A 345 8.97 4.54 -4.90
C GLU A 345 9.11 5.45 -6.13
N PRO A 346 8.54 6.67 -6.11
CA PRO A 346 8.70 7.61 -7.22
C PRO A 346 10.15 8.15 -7.25
N LEU A 347 10.90 7.84 -8.31
CA LEU A 347 12.24 8.39 -8.53
C LEU A 347 12.18 9.82 -9.08
N GLY A 348 11.14 10.11 -9.88
CA GLY A 348 10.92 11.40 -10.51
C GLY A 348 10.43 11.26 -11.93
N TYR A 349 10.51 12.35 -12.70
CA TYR A 349 10.10 12.37 -14.11
C TYR A 349 11.02 13.21 -14.99
N ILE A 350 10.88 13.03 -16.30
CA ILE A 350 11.42 13.92 -17.33
C ILE A 350 10.32 14.28 -18.34
N GLU A 351 10.43 15.45 -18.96
CA GLU A 351 9.54 15.90 -20.03
C GLU A 351 10.21 15.71 -21.39
N THR A 352 9.45 15.29 -22.40
CA THR A 352 9.94 15.08 -23.75
C THR A 352 8.83 15.18 -24.79
N ASP A 353 9.21 15.52 -26.02
CA ASP A 353 8.36 15.46 -27.21
C ASP A 353 8.29 14.06 -27.86
N LYS A 354 9.04 13.08 -27.33
CA LYS A 354 9.14 11.72 -27.89
C LYS A 354 8.24 10.74 -27.15
N ALA A 355 7.64 9.83 -27.91
CA ALA A 355 6.88 8.73 -27.34
C ALA A 355 7.80 7.72 -26.63
N LEU A 356 7.30 7.10 -25.55
CA LEU A 356 8.06 6.18 -24.71
C LEU A 356 8.74 5.05 -25.51
N GLN A 357 8.08 4.49 -26.53
CA GLN A 357 8.64 3.43 -27.36
C GLN A 357 9.94 3.83 -28.08
N ASP A 358 10.09 5.12 -28.42
CA ASP A 358 11.22 5.65 -29.18
C ASP A 358 12.41 6.05 -28.28
N LEU A 359 12.23 5.99 -26.97
CA LEU A 359 13.27 6.32 -26.00
C LEU A 359 14.16 5.11 -25.72
N LYS A 360 15.47 5.27 -25.94
CA LYS A 360 16.50 4.35 -25.41
C LYS A 360 16.85 4.80 -23.99
N ILE A 361 16.27 4.13 -23.00
CA ILE A 361 16.42 4.45 -21.59
C ILE A 361 17.35 3.42 -20.94
N GLU A 362 18.41 3.90 -20.30
CA GLU A 362 19.48 3.08 -19.71
C GLU A 362 20.01 3.76 -18.44
N ASN A 363 20.78 3.03 -17.62
CA ASN A 363 21.50 3.57 -16.46
C ASN A 363 20.65 4.42 -15.51
N ILE A 364 19.49 3.91 -15.10
CA ILE A 364 18.62 4.60 -14.13
C ILE A 364 19.20 4.42 -12.73
N ASN A 365 19.30 5.50 -11.96
CA ASN A 365 19.60 5.44 -10.53
C ASN A 365 18.65 6.34 -9.72
N PHE A 366 18.96 6.67 -8.46
CA PHE A 366 18.07 7.49 -7.62
C PHE A 366 17.94 8.96 -8.05
N SER A 367 18.87 9.49 -8.86
CA SER A 367 18.91 10.92 -9.17
C SER A 367 18.84 11.25 -10.66
N GLN A 368 19.19 10.29 -11.52
CA GLN A 368 19.33 10.52 -12.95
C GLN A 368 18.95 9.29 -13.79
N VAL A 369 18.73 9.55 -15.07
CA VAL A 369 18.52 8.55 -16.11
C VAL A 369 19.27 8.93 -17.38
N ARG A 370 19.76 7.94 -18.13
CA ARG A 370 20.34 8.16 -19.46
C ARG A 370 19.33 7.84 -20.55
N ILE A 371 18.95 8.83 -21.35
CA ILE A 371 17.99 8.70 -22.44
C ILE A 371 18.65 9.12 -23.75
N ASN A 372 18.64 8.23 -24.75
CA ASN A 372 19.26 8.47 -26.06
C ASN A 372 20.70 8.98 -25.96
N ASN A 373 21.49 8.38 -25.05
CA ASN A 373 22.87 8.72 -24.72
C ASN A 373 23.09 10.05 -23.95
N VAL A 374 22.04 10.77 -23.56
CA VAL A 374 22.11 12.00 -22.76
C VAL A 374 21.67 11.71 -21.32
N ASN A 375 22.37 12.25 -20.33
CA ASN A 375 21.97 12.12 -18.92
C ASN A 375 20.98 13.24 -18.58
N TYR A 376 19.94 12.88 -17.84
CA TYR A 376 18.91 13.78 -17.32
C TYR A 376 18.83 13.57 -15.81
N ASP A 377 18.82 14.67 -15.05
CA ASP A 377 18.45 14.65 -13.65
C ASP A 377 16.91 14.58 -13.54
N PHE A 378 16.40 13.90 -12.52
CA PHE A 378 14.97 13.80 -12.30
C PHE A 378 14.35 15.10 -11.78
N ASN A 379 13.20 15.46 -12.33
CA ASN A 379 12.29 16.41 -11.69
C ASN A 379 11.51 15.70 -10.56
N SER A 380 11.25 16.43 -9.47
CA SER A 380 10.49 15.92 -8.32
C SER A 380 9.04 15.59 -8.71
N LEU A 381 8.58 14.37 -8.39
CA LEU A 381 7.15 14.01 -8.47
C LEU A 381 6.33 14.55 -7.28
N LEU A 382 6.99 15.04 -6.24
CA LEU A 382 6.35 15.68 -5.09
C LEU A 382 6.08 17.16 -5.41
N PRO A 383 4.86 17.66 -5.14
CA PRO A 383 4.48 19.06 -5.35
C PRO A 383 5.22 20.07 -4.48
#